data_AF-A0AAN6TAT7-F1
#
_entry.id   AF-A0AAN6TAT7-F1
#
_cell.length_a   1.000
_cell.length_b   1.000
_cell.length_c   1.000
_cell.angle_alpha   90.00
_cell.angle_beta   90.00
_cell.angle_gamma   90.00
#
_symmetry.space_group_name_H-M   'P 1'
#
loop_
_entity.id
_entity.type
_entity.pdbx_description
1 polymer ?
#
loop_
_entity_poly.entity_id
_entity_poly.type
_entity_poly.pdbx_seq_one_letter_code
_entity_poly.pdbx_strand_id
1 'polypeptide(L)'
;MRCQTYWLLWSCLVAGSLAAWQVTTEGMAKAVQAADEWTYLPLPSTDPWYSPPEGWEATEPGTLLRLRQHAYNTTPLAIANAVDTFQVLFRSTDSHQNATWGVTTVFMPAHQPCSNGTGAADTKNCTLRILSYQLPYDTSCLDASPSFGLQWGEPYGEMAAALKRGWWVAVPDYEGPLASYGANIIAGYITLDSIRAVLEASRRLEPPLSFTDTRVALWGYSNGASATEAAVEFAATYAPGLKNKIVGAAIGGVAPMAAMNAAQILAQTQVSGLLVQGIIGITSQYPKQREYVLSRLFPSGPYNATEFFWASYMSGWQSLLYYSYVNVFEYFIGGRADLETPEMVDMFAREGVLGGFGVPNMPVFLYQAVQDEMAPIQDSDNLVDWLCSQGARILYHRNHWGGHNDELTNGRQRALDYLGDVLDGSNVLSFPPTGCQTVNVTFMQDPSKPIV
;
A
#
# COMPACT_ATOMS: atom_id res chain seq x y z
N MET A 1 -12.06 -0.74 22.54
CA MET A 1 -12.78 -0.65 21.25
C MET A 1 -11.79 -1.10 20.21
N ARG A 2 -12.15 -2.07 19.35
CA ARG A 2 -11.27 -2.57 18.28
C ARG A 2 -11.36 -1.62 17.08
N CYS A 3 -10.36 -1.63 16.19
CA CYS A 3 -10.41 -0.95 14.89
C CYS A 3 -11.70 -1.29 14.18
N GLN A 4 -12.71 -0.43 14.29
CA GLN A 4 -13.88 -0.51 13.43
C GLN A 4 -13.56 0.35 12.22
N THR A 5 -13.20 -0.33 11.14
CA THR A 5 -12.86 0.25 9.85
C THR A 5 -14.09 0.90 9.23
N TYR A 6 -14.21 2.22 9.30
CA TYR A 6 -15.17 2.98 8.51
C TYR A 6 -14.48 3.54 7.26
N TRP A 7 -14.23 2.68 6.26
CA TRP A 7 -13.61 3.06 4.97
C TRP A 7 -14.48 4.01 4.13
N LEU A 8 -15.79 4.08 4.42
CA LEU A 8 -16.79 4.82 3.64
C LEU A 8 -16.68 6.36 3.69
N LEU A 9 -15.80 6.95 4.51
CA LEU A 9 -15.77 8.40 4.70
C LEU A 9 -14.91 9.16 3.68
N TRP A 10 -14.09 8.48 2.87
CA TRP A 10 -13.22 9.15 1.90
C TRP A 10 -13.97 9.66 0.65
N SER A 11 -15.03 8.96 0.21
CA SER A 11 -15.81 9.34 -0.98
C SER A 11 -16.62 10.62 -0.80
N CYS A 12 -16.88 11.06 0.44
CA CYS A 12 -17.69 12.24 0.72
C CYS A 12 -16.93 13.57 0.73
N LEU A 13 -15.59 13.57 0.74
CA LEU A 13 -14.79 14.80 0.84
C LEU A 13 -14.08 15.20 -0.46
N VAL A 14 -13.96 14.28 -1.45
CA VAL A 14 -13.52 14.64 -2.80
C VAL A 14 -14.56 15.52 -3.53
N ALA A 15 -15.82 15.49 -3.09
CA ALA A 15 -16.85 16.45 -3.47
C ALA A 15 -17.07 17.43 -2.32
N GLY A 16 -16.60 18.68 -2.43
CA GLY A 16 -16.65 19.70 -1.37
C GLY A 16 -18.05 20.15 -0.93
N SER A 17 -18.86 19.26 -0.34
CA SER A 17 -20.14 19.58 0.26
C SER A 17 -20.26 18.95 1.65
N LEU A 18 -20.02 19.77 2.68
CA LEU A 18 -20.45 19.50 4.05
C LEU A 18 -21.99 19.61 4.12
N ALA A 19 -22.69 18.55 3.75
CA ALA A 19 -24.10 18.38 4.09
C ALA A 19 -24.20 17.30 5.19
N ALA A 20 -24.62 17.76 6.38
CA ALA A 20 -24.73 16.96 7.58
C ALA A 20 -25.66 15.75 7.39
N TRP A 21 -25.09 14.55 7.38
CA TRP A 21 -25.79 13.33 7.74
C TRP A 21 -25.30 12.90 9.11
N GLN A 22 -26.09 13.19 10.15
CA GLN A 22 -25.91 12.61 11.49
C GLN A 22 -26.31 11.12 11.43
N VAL A 23 -25.45 10.30 10.86
CA VAL A 23 -25.47 8.86 11.14
C VAL A 23 -24.51 8.65 12.29
N THR A 24 -25.04 8.41 13.48
CA THR A 24 -24.24 8.10 14.67
C THR A 24 -23.45 6.81 14.42
N THR A 25 -22.15 6.82 14.73
CA THR A 25 -21.22 5.68 14.62
C THR A 25 -21.76 4.40 15.27
N GLU A 26 -22.49 4.53 16.39
CA GLU A 26 -23.17 3.41 17.07
C GLU A 26 -24.25 2.72 16.22
N GLY A 27 -24.95 3.47 15.36
CA GLY A 27 -26.01 2.94 14.49
C GLY A 27 -25.46 2.09 13.36
N MET A 28 -24.30 2.47 12.81
CA MET A 28 -23.59 1.68 11.80
C MET A 28 -22.84 0.49 12.42
N ALA A 29 -22.25 0.64 13.61
CA ALA A 29 -21.61 -0.45 14.33
C ALA A 29 -22.59 -1.61 14.62
N LYS A 30 -23.83 -1.26 15.03
CA LYS A 30 -24.90 -2.25 15.24
C LYS A 30 -25.42 -2.88 13.95
N ALA A 31 -25.44 -2.14 12.85
CA ALA A 31 -25.82 -2.68 11.55
C ALA A 31 -24.76 -3.63 10.97
N VAL A 32 -23.47 -3.37 11.22
CA VAL A 32 -22.35 -4.25 10.81
C VAL A 32 -22.26 -5.50 11.70
N GLN A 33 -22.48 -5.38 13.01
CA GLN A 33 -22.55 -6.55 13.91
C GLN A 33 -23.77 -7.44 13.69
N ALA A 34 -24.85 -6.91 13.09
CA ALA A 34 -26.05 -7.67 12.78
C ALA A 34 -25.99 -8.34 11.39
N ALA A 35 -24.93 -8.10 10.60
CA ALA A 35 -24.69 -8.87 9.40
C ALA A 35 -24.17 -10.25 9.80
N ASP A 36 -24.85 -11.29 9.33
CA ASP A 36 -24.60 -12.72 9.58
C ASP A 36 -23.10 -13.04 9.69
N GLU A 37 -22.68 -13.80 10.73
CA GLU A 37 -21.29 -14.26 10.94
C GLU A 37 -20.71 -15.02 9.72
N TRP A 38 -21.55 -15.33 8.73
CA TRP A 38 -21.23 -16.01 7.48
C TRP A 38 -21.04 -15.09 6.26
N THR A 39 -21.36 -13.79 6.37
CA THR A 39 -21.35 -12.86 5.22
C THR A 39 -20.01 -12.14 5.05
N TYR A 40 -19.36 -11.77 6.15
CA TYR A 40 -18.11 -11.02 6.17
C TYR A 40 -17.02 -11.79 6.89
N LEU A 41 -15.76 -11.54 6.52
CA LEU A 41 -14.63 -12.12 7.22
C LEU A 41 -14.56 -11.59 8.65
N PRO A 42 -14.09 -12.40 9.62
CA PRO A 42 -13.78 -11.90 10.96
C PRO A 42 -12.57 -10.95 10.92
N LEU A 43 -12.40 -10.17 12.00
CA LEU A 43 -11.24 -9.30 12.17
C LEU A 43 -9.95 -10.12 12.10
N PRO A 44 -8.89 -9.66 11.40
CA PRO A 44 -7.59 -10.32 11.31
C PRO A 44 -7.05 -10.82 12.66
N SER A 45 -7.14 -9.99 13.71
CA SER A 45 -6.68 -10.35 15.06
C SER A 45 -7.43 -11.52 15.72
N THR A 46 -8.58 -11.91 15.19
CA THR A 46 -9.42 -12.99 15.72
C THR A 46 -9.75 -14.07 14.70
N ASP A 47 -9.30 -13.93 13.45
CA ASP A 47 -9.53 -14.90 12.38
C ASP A 47 -8.40 -15.95 12.41
N PRO A 48 -8.67 -17.22 12.77
CA PRO A 48 -7.65 -18.26 12.82
C PRO A 48 -7.00 -18.55 11.46
N TRP A 49 -7.59 -18.10 10.36
CA TRP A 49 -7.00 -18.22 9.04
C TRP A 49 -5.70 -17.42 8.89
N TYR A 50 -5.51 -16.33 9.64
CA TYR A 50 -4.27 -15.55 9.64
C TYR A 50 -3.12 -16.26 10.38
N SER A 51 -3.38 -17.40 11.03
CA SER A 51 -2.35 -18.19 11.71
C SER A 51 -1.65 -19.16 10.74
N PRO A 52 -0.35 -19.00 10.50
CA PRO A 52 0.43 -19.95 9.70
C PRO A 52 0.36 -21.39 10.26
N PRO A 53 0.49 -22.43 9.40
CA PRO A 53 0.61 -23.82 9.84
C PRO A 53 1.97 -24.07 10.52
N GLU A 54 2.09 -25.13 11.32
CA GLU A 54 3.37 -25.51 11.97
C GLU A 54 4.51 -25.68 10.96
N GLY A 55 5.71 -25.18 11.30
CA GLY A 55 6.92 -25.32 10.49
C GLY A 55 6.99 -24.39 9.27
N TRP A 56 6.06 -23.45 9.13
CA TRP A 56 6.03 -22.48 8.04
C TRP A 56 7.31 -21.63 7.97
N GLU A 57 7.96 -21.38 9.10
CA GLU A 57 9.18 -20.56 9.21
C GLU A 57 10.33 -21.11 8.36
N ALA A 58 10.38 -22.44 8.20
CA ALA A 58 11.41 -23.15 7.45
C ALA A 58 11.13 -23.20 5.93
N THR A 59 9.97 -22.73 5.47
CA THR A 59 9.66 -22.64 4.04
C THR A 59 10.35 -21.44 3.38
N GLU A 60 10.37 -21.40 2.05
CA GLU A 60 11.00 -20.32 1.29
C GLU A 60 10.11 -19.07 1.22
N PRO A 61 10.68 -17.85 1.15
CA PRO A 61 9.90 -16.62 0.94
C PRO A 61 9.00 -16.72 -0.31
N GLY A 62 7.73 -16.33 -0.15
CA GLY A 62 6.69 -16.45 -1.16
C GLY A 62 5.92 -17.78 -1.18
N THR A 63 6.26 -18.75 -0.31
CA THR A 63 5.53 -20.03 -0.23
C THR A 63 4.08 -19.79 0.20
N LEU A 64 3.13 -20.33 -0.57
CA LEU A 64 1.71 -20.35 -0.20
C LEU A 64 1.49 -21.24 1.02
N LEU A 65 1.01 -20.65 2.13
CA LEU A 65 0.72 -21.34 3.38
C LEU A 65 -0.76 -21.67 3.52
N ARG A 66 -1.65 -20.75 3.15
CA ARG A 66 -3.09 -20.96 3.09
C ARG A 66 -3.70 -20.22 1.91
N LEU A 67 -4.75 -20.79 1.36
CA LEU A 67 -5.57 -20.21 0.30
C LEU A 67 -7.03 -20.17 0.77
N ARG A 68 -7.67 -19.02 0.65
CA ARG A 68 -9.10 -18.83 0.84
C ARG A 68 -9.68 -18.37 -0.49
N GLN A 69 -10.26 -19.28 -1.26
CA GLN A 69 -11.01 -18.94 -2.47
C GLN A 69 -12.35 -18.29 -2.10
N HIS A 70 -12.89 -17.47 -2.99
CA HIS A 70 -14.14 -16.73 -2.77
C HIS A 70 -14.12 -15.97 -1.45
N ALA A 71 -13.01 -15.25 -1.21
CA ALA A 71 -12.72 -14.69 0.11
C ALA A 71 -13.79 -13.71 0.59
N TYR A 72 -14.41 -12.97 -0.33
CA TYR A 72 -15.55 -12.11 -0.03
C TYR A 72 -16.82 -12.71 -0.63
N ASN A 73 -17.80 -12.98 0.24
CA ASN A 73 -19.01 -13.70 -0.13
C ASN A 73 -20.21 -12.78 -0.42
N THR A 74 -19.93 -11.52 -0.77
CA THR A 74 -20.96 -10.54 -1.15
C THR A 74 -21.22 -10.58 -2.66
N THR A 75 -22.50 -10.57 -3.06
CA THR A 75 -22.88 -10.51 -4.49
C THR A 75 -23.91 -9.40 -4.69
N PRO A 76 -23.60 -8.36 -5.50
CA PRO A 76 -22.30 -8.10 -6.14
C PRO A 76 -21.20 -7.78 -5.12
N LEU A 77 -19.94 -7.98 -5.51
CA LEU A 77 -18.79 -7.51 -4.72
C LEU A 77 -18.83 -5.98 -4.61
N ALA A 78 -18.29 -5.45 -3.50
CA ALA A 78 -18.26 -4.01 -3.24
C ALA A 78 -17.33 -3.22 -4.18
N ILE A 79 -16.40 -3.90 -4.85
CA ILE A 79 -15.46 -3.29 -5.81
C ILE A 79 -15.95 -3.54 -7.23
N ALA A 80 -16.18 -2.46 -7.98
CA ALA A 80 -16.68 -2.55 -9.34
C ALA A 80 -15.72 -3.32 -10.26
N ASN A 81 -16.28 -4.01 -11.26
CA ASN A 81 -15.58 -4.86 -12.23
C ASN A 81 -14.88 -6.10 -11.65
N ALA A 82 -14.91 -6.34 -10.33
CA ALA A 82 -14.51 -7.62 -9.74
C ALA A 82 -15.65 -8.63 -9.82
N VAL A 83 -15.34 -9.89 -10.17
CA VAL A 83 -16.32 -11.01 -10.16
C VAL A 83 -16.07 -12.01 -9.05
N ASP A 84 -14.84 -12.08 -8.55
CA ASP A 84 -14.45 -13.03 -7.51
C ASP A 84 -13.16 -12.57 -6.83
N THR A 85 -12.88 -13.10 -5.64
CA THR A 85 -11.68 -12.81 -4.86
C THR A 85 -11.08 -14.06 -4.24
N PHE A 86 -9.77 -14.03 -3.97
CA PHE A 86 -9.14 -15.00 -3.10
C PHE A 86 -8.08 -14.34 -2.22
N GLN A 87 -7.84 -14.91 -1.05
CA GLN A 87 -6.76 -14.50 -0.15
C GLN A 87 -5.68 -15.57 -0.08
N VAL A 88 -4.44 -15.12 0.00
CA VAL A 88 -3.27 -15.98 0.17
C VAL A 88 -2.53 -15.55 1.43
N LEU A 89 -2.36 -16.47 2.38
CA LEU A 89 -1.39 -16.34 3.47
C LEU A 89 -0.09 -16.96 2.97
N PHE A 90 1.01 -16.25 3.08
CA PHE A 90 2.30 -16.69 2.57
C PHE A 90 3.45 -16.38 3.52
N ARG A 91 4.53 -17.17 3.43
CA ARG A 91 5.77 -16.92 4.17
C ARG A 91 6.52 -15.74 3.53
N SER A 92 7.03 -14.83 4.35
CA SER A 92 7.86 -13.70 3.93
C SER A 92 9.05 -13.45 4.87
N THR A 93 9.63 -12.26 4.85
CA THR A 93 10.84 -11.86 5.60
C THR A 93 10.66 -10.49 6.24
N ASP A 94 11.02 -10.36 7.52
CA ASP A 94 10.91 -9.11 8.27
C ASP A 94 12.10 -8.15 8.01
N SER A 95 12.08 -6.96 8.63
CA SER A 95 13.15 -5.96 8.49
C SER A 95 14.53 -6.42 9.01
N HIS A 96 14.56 -7.52 9.75
CA HIS A 96 15.74 -8.14 10.35
C HIS A 96 16.15 -9.46 9.68
N GLN A 97 15.56 -9.79 8.53
CA GLN A 97 15.78 -11.03 7.78
C GLN A 97 15.29 -12.31 8.48
N ASN A 98 14.42 -12.21 9.48
CA ASN A 98 13.77 -13.38 10.07
C ASN A 98 12.51 -13.75 9.29
N ALA A 99 12.05 -14.99 9.47
CA ALA A 99 10.78 -15.43 8.91
C ALA A 99 9.62 -14.64 9.51
N THR A 100 8.78 -14.07 8.64
CA THR A 100 7.47 -13.50 8.97
C THR A 100 6.46 -14.00 7.94
N TRP A 101 5.21 -13.58 8.02
CA TRP A 101 4.19 -13.94 7.02
C TRP A 101 3.50 -12.69 6.49
N GLY A 102 2.85 -12.82 5.34
CA GLY A 102 2.05 -11.76 4.73
C GLY A 102 0.72 -12.31 4.22
N VAL A 103 -0.22 -11.41 3.99
CA VAL A 103 -1.50 -11.70 3.34
C VAL A 103 -1.62 -10.86 2.09
N THR A 104 -2.23 -11.41 1.04
CA THR A 104 -2.64 -10.64 -0.13
C THR A 104 -4.04 -11.06 -0.56
N THR A 105 -4.89 -10.07 -0.85
CA THR A 105 -6.20 -10.30 -1.47
C THR A 105 -6.08 -10.03 -2.96
N VAL A 106 -6.53 -10.98 -3.78
CA VAL A 106 -6.57 -10.84 -5.23
C VAL A 106 -8.00 -10.69 -5.70
N PHE A 107 -8.24 -9.71 -6.57
CA PHE A 107 -9.51 -9.43 -7.22
C PHE A 107 -9.42 -9.85 -8.69
N MET A 108 -10.36 -10.68 -9.12
CA MET A 108 -10.43 -11.18 -10.49
C MET A 108 -11.41 -10.32 -11.31
N PRO A 109 -11.01 -9.84 -12.49
CA PRO A 109 -11.83 -8.97 -13.31
C PRO A 109 -12.95 -9.74 -14.01
N ALA A 110 -14.08 -9.06 -14.22
CA ALA A 110 -15.21 -9.58 -14.98
C ALA A 110 -14.86 -9.92 -16.43
N HIS A 111 -14.04 -9.07 -17.04
CA HIS A 111 -13.53 -9.29 -18.38
C HIS A 111 -12.19 -10.01 -18.31
N GLN A 112 -12.18 -11.31 -18.55
CA GLN A 112 -10.94 -12.06 -18.66
C GLN A 112 -10.33 -11.81 -20.05
N PRO A 113 -9.08 -11.31 -20.15
CA PRO A 113 -8.43 -10.97 -21.43
C PRO A 113 -8.14 -12.19 -22.32
N CYS A 114 -8.46 -13.40 -21.85
CA CYS A 114 -8.32 -14.65 -22.57
C CYS A 114 -9.63 -15.14 -23.19
N SER A 115 -10.58 -14.25 -23.47
CA SER A 115 -11.80 -14.60 -24.21
C SER A 115 -11.58 -14.38 -25.71
N ASN A 116 -11.80 -15.39 -26.56
CA ASN A 116 -11.74 -15.23 -28.03
C ASN A 116 -12.94 -14.47 -28.62
N GLY A 117 -13.65 -13.66 -27.83
CA GLY A 117 -14.85 -12.93 -28.26
C GLY A 117 -16.09 -13.80 -28.48
N THR A 118 -16.00 -15.13 -28.34
CA THR A 118 -17.15 -16.06 -28.37
C THR A 118 -17.57 -16.54 -26.98
N GLY A 119 -16.92 -16.05 -25.92
CA GLY A 119 -17.12 -16.51 -24.55
C GLY A 119 -16.31 -17.77 -24.19
N ALA A 120 -15.59 -18.36 -25.16
CA ALA A 120 -14.68 -19.47 -24.92
C ALA A 120 -13.25 -18.95 -24.61
N ALA A 121 -12.57 -19.61 -23.66
CA ALA A 121 -11.19 -19.28 -23.31
C ALA A 121 -10.24 -19.55 -24.48
N ASP A 122 -9.57 -18.51 -25.00
CA ASP A 122 -8.41 -18.63 -25.88
C ASP A 122 -7.19 -19.00 -25.05
N THR A 123 -6.97 -20.31 -24.90
CA THR A 123 -5.86 -20.85 -24.11
C THR A 123 -4.54 -20.86 -24.85
N LYS A 124 -4.49 -20.49 -26.15
CA LYS A 124 -3.27 -20.62 -26.95
C LYS A 124 -2.32 -19.42 -26.81
N ASN A 125 -2.80 -18.25 -26.38
CA ASN A 125 -2.01 -17.03 -26.13
C ASN A 125 -2.53 -16.21 -24.93
N CYS A 126 -2.83 -16.89 -23.82
CA CYS A 126 -3.40 -16.27 -22.62
C CYS A 126 -2.30 -15.75 -21.67
N THR A 127 -2.00 -14.46 -21.71
CA THR A 127 -1.10 -13.82 -20.73
C THR A 127 -1.90 -13.31 -19.54
N LEU A 128 -1.61 -13.82 -18.35
CA LEU A 128 -2.13 -13.27 -17.10
C LEU A 128 -1.48 -11.91 -16.83
N ARG A 129 -2.29 -10.90 -16.55
CA ARG A 129 -1.83 -9.56 -16.21
C ARG A 129 -2.23 -9.26 -14.77
N ILE A 130 -1.25 -8.97 -13.94
CA ILE A 130 -1.44 -8.70 -12.51
C ILE A 130 -0.92 -7.30 -12.23
N LEU A 131 -1.76 -6.47 -11.63
CA LEU A 131 -1.34 -5.28 -10.92
C LEU A 131 -1.16 -5.64 -9.45
N SER A 132 0.06 -5.59 -8.94
CA SER A 132 0.31 -5.56 -7.50
C SER A 132 0.10 -4.13 -7.02
N TYR A 133 -0.94 -3.89 -6.25
CA TYR A 133 -1.37 -2.55 -5.84
C TYR A 133 -1.12 -2.34 -4.34
N GLN A 134 -0.18 -1.48 -4.00
CA GLN A 134 0.14 -1.10 -2.63
C GLN A 134 -0.80 0.04 -2.20
N LEU A 135 -1.96 -0.33 -1.65
CA LEU A 135 -2.93 0.62 -1.10
C LEU A 135 -2.34 1.35 0.12
N PRO A 136 -2.32 2.69 0.19
CA PRO A 136 -1.90 3.40 1.40
C PRO A 136 -2.97 3.28 2.50
N TYR A 137 -2.80 2.35 3.45
CA TYR A 137 -3.75 2.14 4.56
C TYR A 137 -3.34 2.83 5.88
N ASP A 138 -2.08 3.25 5.97
CA ASP A 138 -1.55 4.26 6.91
C ASP A 138 -1.86 4.03 8.39
N THR A 139 -1.70 2.80 8.86
CA THR A 139 -2.08 2.45 10.24
C THR A 139 -1.24 1.33 10.84
N SER A 140 -0.88 1.49 12.12
CA SER A 140 -0.29 0.41 12.91
C SER A 140 -1.34 -0.53 13.54
N CYS A 141 -2.50 -0.69 12.91
CA CYS A 141 -3.57 -1.55 13.37
C CYS A 141 -3.79 -2.72 12.39
N LEU A 142 -3.49 -3.94 12.84
CA LEU A 142 -3.67 -5.16 12.04
C LEU A 142 -5.12 -5.36 11.56
N ASP A 143 -6.09 -4.97 12.38
CA ASP A 143 -7.52 -5.09 12.05
C ASP A 143 -7.98 -4.09 10.97
N ALA A 144 -7.13 -3.15 10.59
CA ALA A 144 -7.36 -2.20 9.51
C ALA A 144 -6.59 -2.54 8.22
N SER A 145 -5.98 -3.73 8.15
CA SER A 145 -5.29 -4.22 6.96
C SER A 145 -6.20 -4.28 5.71
N PRO A 146 -5.65 -4.04 4.50
CA PRO A 146 -6.41 -4.10 3.25
C PRO A 146 -7.21 -5.40 3.05
N SER A 147 -6.63 -6.54 3.44
CA SER A 147 -7.26 -7.85 3.33
C SER A 147 -8.61 -7.94 4.05
N PHE A 148 -8.81 -7.16 5.11
CA PHE A 148 -10.08 -7.06 5.81
C PHE A 148 -10.88 -5.81 5.42
N GLY A 149 -10.25 -4.69 5.09
CA GLY A 149 -10.95 -3.45 4.75
C GLY A 149 -11.72 -3.52 3.42
N LEU A 150 -11.15 -4.19 2.41
CA LEU A 150 -11.64 -4.13 1.03
C LEU A 150 -12.95 -4.90 0.77
N GLN A 151 -13.44 -5.68 1.74
CA GLN A 151 -14.79 -6.30 1.67
C GLN A 151 -15.91 -5.25 1.68
N TRP A 152 -15.64 -4.01 2.09
CA TRP A 152 -16.58 -2.88 2.02
C TRP A 152 -16.34 -1.92 0.85
N GLY A 153 -15.41 -2.24 -0.03
CA GLY A 153 -15.09 -1.43 -1.20
C GLY A 153 -13.69 -0.82 -1.14
N GLU A 154 -13.27 -0.22 -2.23
CA GLU A 154 -12.00 0.51 -2.33
C GLU A 154 -12.18 2.01 -2.06
N PRO A 155 -11.15 2.70 -1.54
CA PRO A 155 -11.26 4.12 -1.23
C PRO A 155 -11.07 5.06 -2.45
N TYR A 156 -10.31 4.64 -3.46
CA TYR A 156 -9.81 5.56 -4.50
C TYR A 156 -10.39 5.33 -5.90
N GLY A 157 -10.87 4.13 -6.24
CA GLY A 157 -11.38 3.78 -7.58
C GLY A 157 -10.30 3.29 -8.55
N GLU A 158 -9.06 3.18 -8.10
CA GLU A 158 -7.90 2.72 -8.89
C GLU A 158 -7.98 1.23 -9.20
N MET A 159 -8.49 0.43 -8.26
CA MET A 159 -8.68 -1.01 -8.44
C MET A 159 -9.78 -1.27 -9.46
N ALA A 160 -10.92 -0.59 -9.36
CA ALA A 160 -12.01 -0.69 -10.32
C ALA A 160 -11.55 -0.31 -11.73
N ALA A 161 -10.71 0.72 -11.87
CA ALA A 161 -10.13 1.12 -13.15
C ALA A 161 -9.19 0.04 -13.72
N ALA A 162 -8.32 -0.54 -12.89
CA ALA A 162 -7.45 -1.65 -13.28
C ALA A 162 -8.24 -2.92 -13.66
N LEU A 163 -9.25 -3.28 -12.87
CA LEU A 163 -10.13 -4.42 -13.11
C LEU A 163 -10.94 -4.23 -14.42
N LYS A 164 -11.36 -3.00 -14.72
CA LYS A 164 -12.03 -2.67 -15.99
C LYS A 164 -11.14 -2.93 -17.21
N ARG A 165 -9.82 -2.77 -17.07
CA ARG A 165 -8.82 -3.11 -18.11
C ARG A 165 -8.56 -4.62 -18.21
N GLY A 166 -9.20 -5.44 -17.37
CA GLY A 166 -9.03 -6.89 -17.39
C GLY A 166 -7.78 -7.37 -16.65
N TRP A 167 -7.16 -6.52 -15.83
CA TRP A 167 -6.03 -6.90 -14.99
C TRP A 167 -6.54 -7.51 -13.68
N TRP A 168 -5.86 -8.54 -13.20
CA TRP A 168 -6.01 -8.99 -11.82
C TRP A 168 -5.38 -7.96 -10.91
N VAL A 169 -6.02 -7.66 -9.78
CA VAL A 169 -5.48 -6.72 -8.81
C VAL A 169 -5.14 -7.48 -7.54
N ALA A 170 -3.86 -7.58 -7.20
CA ALA A 170 -3.36 -8.18 -5.97
C ALA A 170 -2.97 -7.07 -4.98
N VAL A 171 -3.63 -7.03 -3.82
CA VAL A 171 -3.39 -6.03 -2.78
C VAL A 171 -2.75 -6.73 -1.58
N PRO A 172 -1.43 -6.57 -1.35
CA PRO A 172 -0.77 -7.12 -0.17
C PRO A 172 -1.00 -6.24 1.06
N ASP A 173 -1.14 -6.88 2.21
CA ASP A 173 -0.99 -6.26 3.53
C ASP A 173 0.51 -6.06 3.80
N TYR A 174 1.12 -5.13 3.06
CA TYR A 174 2.58 -5.05 2.95
C TYR A 174 3.29 -4.74 4.28
N GLU A 175 2.62 -4.15 5.27
CA GLU A 175 3.20 -3.88 6.59
C GLU A 175 3.21 -5.11 7.51
N GLY A 176 2.69 -6.25 7.04
CA GLY A 176 2.80 -7.54 7.70
C GLY A 176 1.97 -7.69 8.98
N PRO A 177 2.26 -8.73 9.78
CA PRO A 177 1.38 -9.19 10.85
C PRO A 177 1.41 -8.29 12.09
N LEU A 178 2.34 -7.33 12.13
CA LEU A 178 2.48 -6.34 13.18
C LEU A 178 1.94 -4.97 12.76
N ALA A 179 1.42 -4.82 11.53
CA ALA A 179 1.05 -3.52 10.96
C ALA A 179 2.19 -2.51 11.12
N SER A 180 3.35 -2.85 10.58
CA SER A 180 4.59 -2.05 10.70
C SER A 180 4.60 -0.84 9.76
N TYR A 181 3.60 0.03 9.87
CA TYR A 181 3.50 1.25 9.07
C TYR A 181 4.80 2.08 9.12
N GLY A 182 5.30 2.45 7.94
CA GLY A 182 6.57 3.18 7.76
C GLY A 182 7.82 2.30 7.70
N ALA A 183 7.74 0.99 8.00
CA ALA A 183 8.88 0.07 7.88
C ALA A 183 9.01 -0.44 6.43
N ASN A 184 9.79 0.26 5.59
CA ASN A 184 9.82 -0.05 4.16
C ASN A 184 10.56 -1.35 3.82
N ILE A 185 11.43 -1.88 4.68
CA ILE A 185 12.14 -3.13 4.40
C ILE A 185 11.15 -4.30 4.36
N ILE A 186 10.36 -4.47 5.43
CA ILE A 186 9.32 -5.50 5.45
C ILE A 186 8.26 -5.25 4.36
N ALA A 187 7.91 -3.99 4.07
CA ALA A 187 6.97 -3.64 3.00
C ALA A 187 7.44 -4.11 1.62
N GLY A 188 8.72 -3.89 1.30
CA GLY A 188 9.32 -4.34 0.05
C GLY A 188 9.35 -5.86 -0.07
N TYR A 189 9.76 -6.58 0.98
CA TYR A 189 9.81 -8.04 0.99
C TYR A 189 8.42 -8.67 0.88
N ILE A 190 7.45 -8.23 1.68
CA ILE A 190 6.07 -8.74 1.62
C ILE A 190 5.45 -8.47 0.25
N THR A 191 5.72 -7.30 -0.35
CA THR A 191 5.25 -7.00 -1.71
C THR A 191 5.80 -8.00 -2.73
N LEU A 192 7.11 -8.25 -2.75
CA LEU A 192 7.74 -9.20 -3.69
C LEU A 192 7.29 -10.65 -3.45
N ASP A 193 7.17 -11.05 -2.19
CA ASP A 193 6.71 -12.39 -1.82
C ASP A 193 5.23 -12.61 -2.10
N SER A 194 4.42 -11.56 -2.01
CA SER A 194 3.02 -11.63 -2.44
C SER A 194 2.91 -11.98 -3.92
N ILE A 195 3.80 -11.45 -4.76
CA ILE A 195 3.82 -11.78 -6.19
C ILE A 195 4.16 -13.27 -6.37
N ARG A 196 5.17 -13.78 -5.67
CA ARG A 196 5.51 -15.22 -5.69
C ARG A 196 4.30 -16.08 -5.28
N ALA A 197 3.65 -15.71 -4.18
CA ALA A 197 2.51 -16.43 -3.62
C ALA A 197 1.28 -16.40 -4.55
N VAL A 198 0.98 -15.26 -5.18
CA VAL A 198 -0.12 -15.12 -6.13
C VAL A 198 0.13 -15.94 -7.40
N LEU A 199 1.36 -15.94 -7.92
CA LEU A 199 1.73 -16.78 -9.06
C LEU A 199 1.55 -18.26 -8.74
N GLU A 200 1.84 -18.69 -7.52
CA GLU A 200 1.56 -20.04 -7.06
C GLU A 200 0.07 -20.32 -6.88
N ALA A 201 -0.65 -19.43 -6.21
CA ALA A 201 -2.07 -19.55 -5.95
C ALA A 201 -2.88 -19.65 -7.24
N SER A 202 -2.55 -18.85 -8.26
CA SER A 202 -3.30 -18.82 -9.54
C SER A 202 -3.30 -20.17 -10.26
N ARG A 203 -2.28 -21.01 -10.04
CA ARG A 203 -2.19 -22.38 -10.58
C ARG A 203 -3.00 -23.41 -9.78
N ARG A 204 -3.43 -23.07 -8.56
CA ARG A 204 -4.16 -23.93 -7.63
C ARG A 204 -5.64 -23.57 -7.51
N LEU A 205 -6.10 -22.53 -8.20
CA LEU A 205 -7.51 -22.14 -8.20
C LEU A 205 -8.36 -23.23 -8.87
N GLU A 206 -9.58 -23.37 -8.36
CA GLU A 206 -10.62 -24.22 -8.92
C GLU A 206 -11.79 -23.34 -9.40
N PRO A 207 -12.24 -23.47 -10.67
CA PRO A 207 -11.65 -24.30 -11.73
C PRO A 207 -10.25 -23.79 -12.16
N PRO A 208 -9.36 -24.69 -12.64
CA PRO A 208 -8.01 -24.31 -13.02
C PRO A 208 -8.02 -23.32 -14.18
N LEU A 209 -7.24 -22.26 -14.04
CA LEU A 209 -6.98 -21.29 -15.09
C LEU A 209 -5.64 -21.62 -15.77
N SER A 210 -5.63 -21.66 -17.10
CA SER A 210 -4.43 -21.95 -17.88
C SER A 210 -3.93 -20.66 -18.55
N PHE A 211 -2.72 -20.24 -18.17
CA PHE A 211 -2.03 -19.08 -18.71
C PHE A 211 -0.72 -19.52 -19.35
N THR A 212 -0.38 -18.96 -20.52
CA THR A 212 0.88 -19.25 -21.23
C THR A 212 2.02 -18.35 -20.75
N ASP A 213 1.69 -17.18 -20.19
CA ASP A 213 2.65 -16.24 -19.60
C ASP A 213 2.00 -15.45 -18.46
N THR A 214 2.80 -14.71 -17.69
CA THR A 214 2.32 -13.79 -16.67
C THR A 214 3.19 -12.54 -16.65
N ARG A 215 2.55 -11.37 -16.64
CA ARG A 215 3.17 -10.06 -16.47
C ARG A 215 2.62 -9.41 -15.21
N VAL A 216 3.51 -8.82 -14.43
CA VAL A 216 3.20 -8.14 -13.18
C VAL A 216 3.71 -6.72 -13.26
N ALA A 217 2.85 -5.75 -12.95
CA ALA A 217 3.28 -4.38 -12.70
C ALA A 217 2.96 -4.01 -11.25
N LEU A 218 3.74 -3.10 -10.67
CA LEU A 218 3.49 -2.60 -9.32
C LEU A 218 2.93 -1.18 -9.39
N TRP A 219 2.06 -0.82 -8.45
CA TRP A 219 1.59 0.56 -8.30
C TRP A 219 1.29 0.89 -6.85
N GLY A 220 1.85 1.99 -6.37
CA GLY A 220 1.50 2.60 -5.10
C GLY A 220 1.43 4.12 -5.17
N TYR A 221 0.64 4.70 -4.28
CA TYR A 221 0.57 6.15 -4.05
C TYR A 221 0.85 6.45 -2.56
N SER A 222 1.47 7.58 -2.25
CA SER A 222 1.81 8.00 -0.87
C SER A 222 2.66 6.93 -0.15
N ASN A 223 2.30 6.49 1.06
CA ASN A 223 2.97 5.38 1.73
C ASN A 223 3.00 4.08 0.91
N GLY A 224 1.96 3.84 0.10
CA GLY A 224 1.95 2.75 -0.86
C GLY A 224 3.07 2.87 -1.90
N ALA A 225 3.41 4.09 -2.31
CA ALA A 225 4.53 4.36 -3.21
C ALA A 225 5.88 4.05 -2.55
N SER A 226 6.04 4.31 -1.25
CA SER A 226 7.24 3.92 -0.51
C SER A 226 7.40 2.39 -0.45
N ALA A 227 6.30 1.66 -0.24
CA ALA A 227 6.30 0.20 -0.32
C ALA A 227 6.63 -0.31 -1.73
N THR A 228 6.08 0.31 -2.77
CA THR A 228 6.40 -0.02 -4.18
C THR A 228 7.86 0.28 -4.51
N GLU A 229 8.39 1.44 -4.10
CA GLU A 229 9.79 1.83 -4.32
C GLU A 229 10.75 0.83 -3.66
N ALA A 230 10.53 0.52 -2.38
CA ALA A 230 11.33 -0.47 -1.67
C ALA A 230 11.29 -1.85 -2.37
N ALA A 231 10.11 -2.27 -2.84
CA ALA A 231 9.97 -3.52 -3.58
C ALA A 231 10.78 -3.53 -4.89
N VAL A 232 10.76 -2.45 -5.67
CA VAL A 232 11.52 -2.39 -6.94
C VAL A 232 13.03 -2.30 -6.72
N GLU A 233 13.47 -1.64 -5.65
CA GLU A 233 14.88 -1.62 -5.26
C GLU A 233 15.39 -3.01 -4.86
N PHE A 234 14.60 -3.77 -4.07
CA PHE A 234 14.97 -5.12 -3.66
C PHE A 234 14.79 -6.18 -4.75
N ALA A 235 14.00 -5.92 -5.80
CA ALA A 235 13.60 -6.93 -6.78
C ALA A 235 14.78 -7.70 -7.39
N ALA A 236 15.89 -7.02 -7.69
CA ALA A 236 17.06 -7.63 -8.33
C ALA A 236 17.83 -8.59 -7.40
N THR A 237 17.92 -8.26 -6.11
CA THR A 237 18.75 -8.97 -5.12
C THR A 237 17.94 -9.98 -4.32
N TYR A 238 16.75 -9.60 -3.87
CA TYR A 238 15.86 -10.43 -3.04
C TYR A 238 14.98 -11.37 -3.87
N ALA A 239 14.51 -10.92 -5.03
CA ALA A 239 13.59 -11.67 -5.88
C ALA A 239 14.03 -11.83 -7.34
N PRO A 240 15.27 -12.31 -7.61
CA PRO A 240 15.80 -12.40 -8.98
C PRO A 240 14.94 -13.28 -9.91
N GLY A 241 14.22 -14.27 -9.36
CA GLY A 241 13.28 -15.11 -10.11
C GLY A 241 12.08 -14.34 -10.70
N LEU A 242 11.77 -13.14 -10.21
CA LEU A 242 10.71 -12.27 -10.72
C LEU A 242 11.17 -11.31 -11.81
N LYS A 243 12.47 -11.24 -12.12
CA LYS A 243 13.06 -10.28 -13.07
C LYS A 243 12.36 -10.22 -14.43
N ASN A 244 11.92 -11.37 -14.95
CA ASN A 244 11.24 -11.46 -16.25
C ASN A 244 9.70 -11.43 -16.14
N LYS A 245 9.18 -11.25 -14.92
CA LYS A 245 7.74 -11.19 -14.63
C LYS A 245 7.30 -9.78 -14.26
N ILE A 246 8.14 -9.03 -13.55
CA ILE A 246 7.88 -7.62 -13.25
C ILE A 246 8.23 -6.77 -14.47
N VAL A 247 7.22 -6.17 -15.11
CA VAL A 247 7.36 -5.44 -16.37
C VAL A 247 7.44 -3.92 -16.21
N GLY A 248 7.11 -3.39 -15.03
CA GLY A 248 7.24 -1.98 -14.70
C GLY A 248 6.62 -1.64 -13.34
N ALA A 249 6.82 -0.41 -12.89
CA ALA A 249 6.20 0.10 -11.67
C ALA A 249 5.77 1.57 -11.80
N ALA A 250 4.62 1.91 -11.24
CA ALA A 250 4.14 3.29 -11.10
C ALA A 250 4.22 3.74 -9.64
N ILE A 251 4.84 4.89 -9.38
CA ILE A 251 5.18 5.36 -8.03
C ILE A 251 4.74 6.82 -7.92
N GLY A 252 3.74 7.10 -7.07
CA GLY A 252 3.14 8.43 -6.95
C GLY A 252 3.19 9.00 -5.54
N GLY A 253 3.49 10.30 -5.38
CA GLY A 253 3.44 10.91 -4.04
C GLY A 253 4.46 10.31 -3.05
N VAL A 254 5.58 9.76 -3.54
CA VAL A 254 6.57 9.05 -2.70
C VAL A 254 7.23 10.01 -1.71
N ALA A 255 7.58 9.51 -0.52
CA ALA A 255 8.27 10.25 0.54
C ALA A 255 9.61 9.57 0.91
N PRO A 256 10.71 9.83 0.17
CA PRO A 256 11.98 9.09 0.29
C PRO A 256 12.80 9.32 1.55
N MET A 257 12.48 10.33 2.37
CA MET A 257 13.25 10.74 3.55
C MET A 257 12.40 10.78 4.82
N ALA A 258 11.51 9.79 4.98
CA ALA A 258 10.33 9.84 5.86
C ALA A 258 10.61 9.80 7.39
N ALA A 259 11.85 9.93 7.84
CA ALA A 259 12.19 9.53 9.20
C ALA A 259 12.42 10.70 10.17
N MET A 260 13.25 11.70 9.80
CA MET A 260 13.52 12.87 10.67
C MET A 260 12.97 14.19 10.13
N ASN A 261 13.02 14.40 8.81
CA ASN A 261 12.38 15.56 8.18
C ASN A 261 10.86 15.44 8.26
N ALA A 262 10.30 14.23 8.10
CA ALA A 262 8.86 14.01 8.24
C ALA A 262 8.33 14.36 9.63
N ALA A 263 9.09 14.10 10.70
CA ALA A 263 8.68 14.49 12.04
C ALA A 263 8.53 16.02 12.19
N GLN A 264 9.35 16.80 11.48
CA GLN A 264 9.21 18.26 11.45
C GLN A 264 8.06 18.72 10.55
N ILE A 265 7.89 18.07 9.40
CA ILE A 265 6.87 18.43 8.40
C ILE A 265 5.47 18.10 8.90
N LEU A 266 5.29 16.95 9.55
CA LEU A 266 3.97 16.42 9.89
C LEU A 266 3.49 16.85 11.27
N ALA A 267 4.39 17.10 12.23
CA ALA A 267 3.99 17.50 13.57
C ALA A 267 3.21 18.82 13.56
N GLN A 268 2.14 18.91 14.38
CA GLN A 268 1.24 20.08 14.45
C GLN A 268 0.52 20.42 13.13
N THR A 269 0.41 19.47 12.21
CA THR A 269 -0.38 19.63 10.98
C THR A 269 -1.65 18.77 11.02
N GLN A 270 -2.52 18.95 10.03
CA GLN A 270 -3.71 18.12 9.85
C GLN A 270 -3.41 16.61 9.73
N VAL A 271 -2.17 16.22 9.39
CA VAL A 271 -1.73 14.83 9.22
C VAL A 271 -0.81 14.31 10.34
N SER A 272 -0.79 14.97 11.50
CA SER A 272 0.08 14.57 12.63
C SER A 272 -0.13 13.12 13.09
N GLY A 273 -1.30 12.53 12.83
CA GLY A 273 -1.59 11.12 13.10
C GLY A 273 -0.69 10.14 12.32
N LEU A 274 -0.17 10.52 11.15
CA LEU A 274 0.80 9.72 10.41
C LEU A 274 2.12 9.59 11.18
N LEU A 275 2.56 10.64 11.85
CA LEU A 275 3.79 10.59 12.66
C LEU A 275 3.62 9.63 13.86
N VAL A 276 2.46 9.66 14.53
CA VAL A 276 2.16 8.72 15.62
C VAL A 276 2.13 7.28 15.11
N GLN A 277 1.40 7.02 14.01
CA GLN A 277 1.37 5.69 13.40
C GLN A 277 2.77 5.24 12.98
N GLY A 278 3.58 6.12 12.40
CA GLY A 278 4.93 5.84 11.92
C GLY A 278 5.87 5.44 13.04
N ILE A 279 5.84 6.15 14.17
CA ILE A 279 6.65 5.79 15.35
C ILE A 279 6.23 4.41 15.87
N ILE A 280 4.93 4.13 15.97
CA ILE A 280 4.44 2.85 16.48
C ILE A 280 4.73 1.69 15.51
N GLY A 281 4.53 1.91 14.21
CA GLY A 281 4.70 0.92 13.15
C GLY A 281 6.17 0.61 12.88
N ILE A 282 7.05 1.60 12.80
CA ILE A 282 8.49 1.34 12.64
C ILE A 282 9.01 0.60 13.87
N THR A 283 8.68 1.05 15.08
CA THR A 283 9.18 0.39 16.31
C THR A 283 8.61 -1.00 16.54
N SER A 284 7.55 -1.44 15.85
CA SER A 284 7.10 -2.84 15.98
C SER A 284 8.11 -3.84 15.41
N GLN A 285 9.00 -3.42 14.51
CA GLN A 285 10.14 -4.21 14.05
C GLN A 285 11.33 -4.18 15.04
N TYR A 286 11.36 -3.22 15.97
CA TYR A 286 12.51 -2.92 16.83
C TYR A 286 12.11 -2.92 18.32
N PRO A 287 12.05 -4.09 19.00
CA PRO A 287 11.51 -4.20 20.37
C PRO A 287 12.20 -3.31 21.40
N LYS A 288 13.53 -3.11 21.30
CA LYS A 288 14.28 -2.25 22.22
C LYS A 288 13.91 -0.77 22.05
N GLN A 289 13.80 -0.31 20.81
CA GLN A 289 13.38 1.06 20.49
C GLN A 289 11.91 1.28 20.88
N ARG A 290 11.05 0.27 20.75
CA ARG A 290 9.67 0.34 21.24
C ARG A 290 9.59 0.50 22.76
N GLU A 291 10.38 -0.28 23.50
CA GLU A 291 10.48 -0.16 24.96
C GLU A 291 11.02 1.22 25.35
N TYR A 292 12.03 1.70 24.63
CA TYR A 292 12.57 3.04 24.84
C TYR A 292 11.50 4.12 24.62
N VAL A 293 10.79 4.12 23.49
CA VAL A 293 9.67 5.04 23.22
C VAL A 293 8.67 5.01 24.38
N LEU A 294 8.23 3.82 24.81
CA LEU A 294 7.29 3.69 25.94
C LEU A 294 7.85 4.31 27.23
N SER A 295 9.14 4.12 27.52
CA SER A 295 9.80 4.68 28.71
C SER A 295 9.91 6.22 28.69
N ARG A 296 9.78 6.82 27.51
CA ARG A 296 9.89 8.27 27.28
C ARG A 296 8.55 8.98 27.18
N LEU A 297 7.43 8.25 27.18
CA LEU A 297 6.10 8.85 27.18
C LEU A 297 5.66 9.25 28.60
N PHE A 298 4.89 10.33 28.72
CA PHE A 298 4.29 10.69 30.01
C PHE A 298 3.31 9.60 30.50
N PRO A 299 3.32 9.23 31.79
CA PRO A 299 2.42 8.19 32.32
C PRO A 299 0.98 8.69 32.55
N SER A 300 0.76 10.02 32.59
CA SER A 300 -0.54 10.63 32.86
C SER A 300 -0.63 12.04 32.24
N GLY A 301 -1.82 12.63 32.27
CA GLY A 301 -2.11 13.91 31.60
C GLY A 301 -2.77 13.72 30.22
N PRO A 302 -3.06 14.81 29.50
CA PRO A 302 -3.74 14.74 28.19
C PRO A 302 -2.88 14.12 27.07
N TYR A 303 -1.54 14.20 27.18
CA TYR A 303 -0.59 13.61 26.23
C TYR A 303 0.19 12.48 26.91
N ASN A 304 -0.49 11.39 27.22
CA ASN A 304 0.10 10.25 27.94
C ASN A 304 0.33 9.03 27.03
N ALA A 305 1.01 8.01 27.54
CA ALA A 305 1.32 6.78 26.82
C ALA A 305 0.07 6.03 26.30
N THR A 306 -1.02 5.99 27.07
CA THR A 306 -2.29 5.38 26.64
C THR A 306 -2.86 6.10 25.44
N GLU A 307 -2.89 7.44 25.47
CA GLU A 307 -3.37 8.28 24.38
C GLU A 307 -2.48 8.19 23.13
N PHE A 308 -1.17 8.03 23.29
CA PHE A 308 -0.25 7.81 22.18
C PHE A 308 -0.48 6.46 21.50
N PHE A 309 -0.53 5.38 22.28
CA PHE A 309 -0.72 4.01 21.75
C PHE A 309 -2.17 3.69 21.38
N TRP A 310 -3.12 4.61 21.62
CA TRP A 310 -4.48 4.47 21.14
C TRP A 310 -4.54 4.37 19.60
N ALA A 311 -3.57 4.96 18.89
CA ALA A 311 -3.37 4.82 17.45
C ALA A 311 -3.28 3.36 16.96
N SER A 312 -2.76 2.43 17.77
CA SER A 312 -2.71 0.99 17.44
C SER A 312 -4.09 0.33 17.32
N TYR A 313 -5.14 1.04 17.69
CA TYR A 313 -6.54 0.61 17.58
C TYR A 313 -7.36 1.50 16.64
N MET A 314 -6.69 2.30 15.80
CA MET A 314 -7.33 3.19 14.82
C MET A 314 -6.97 2.82 13.39
N SER A 315 -7.92 2.93 12.46
CA SER A 315 -7.59 3.02 11.04
C SER A 315 -6.76 4.30 10.75
N GLY A 316 -6.11 4.38 9.58
CA GLY A 316 -5.34 5.57 9.21
C GLY A 316 -6.19 6.83 9.25
N TRP A 317 -7.42 6.75 8.74
CA TRP A 317 -8.40 7.83 8.81
C TRP A 317 -8.76 8.25 10.25
N GLN A 318 -9.02 7.29 11.15
CA GLN A 318 -9.31 7.60 12.55
C GLN A 318 -8.13 8.29 13.22
N SER A 319 -6.91 7.86 12.91
CA SER A 319 -5.68 8.49 13.41
C SER A 319 -5.53 9.93 12.92
N LEU A 320 -5.75 10.18 11.62
CA LEU A 320 -5.70 11.54 11.05
C LEU A 320 -6.67 12.49 11.74
N LEU A 321 -7.90 12.05 12.02
CA LEU A 321 -8.90 12.86 12.73
C LEU A 321 -8.54 13.07 14.20
N TYR A 322 -8.10 12.01 14.89
CA TYR A 322 -7.85 12.05 16.33
C TYR A 322 -6.65 12.92 16.69
N TYR A 323 -5.56 12.79 15.93
CA TYR A 323 -4.33 13.53 16.18
C TYR A 323 -4.20 14.80 15.32
N SER A 324 -5.28 15.27 14.68
CA SER A 324 -5.23 16.45 13.81
C SER A 324 -4.70 17.67 14.57
N TYR A 325 -3.66 18.31 14.02
CA TYR A 325 -2.94 19.45 14.62
C TYR A 325 -2.29 19.19 15.99
N VAL A 326 -2.20 17.92 16.43
CA VAL A 326 -1.52 17.58 17.68
C VAL A 326 -0.01 17.77 17.54
N ASN A 327 0.59 18.41 18.53
CA ASN A 327 2.03 18.41 18.70
C ASN A 327 2.49 17.05 19.25
N VAL A 328 2.88 16.12 18.37
CA VAL A 328 3.26 14.76 18.77
C VAL A 328 4.40 14.74 19.80
N PHE A 329 5.26 15.76 19.82
CA PHE A 329 6.36 15.84 20.79
C PHE A 329 5.88 16.08 22.23
N GLU A 330 4.64 16.54 22.46
CA GLU A 330 4.09 16.75 23.81
C GLU A 330 3.81 15.44 24.56
N TYR A 331 3.75 14.32 23.84
CA TYR A 331 3.67 12.99 24.45
C TYR A 331 4.97 12.57 25.16
N PHE A 332 6.11 13.14 24.78
CA PHE A 332 7.45 12.70 25.21
C PHE A 332 8.01 13.59 26.33
N ILE A 333 8.61 12.97 27.35
CA ILE A 333 9.20 13.64 28.53
C ILE A 333 10.33 14.60 28.13
N GLY A 334 11.21 14.17 27.22
CA GLY A 334 12.27 14.97 26.63
C GLY A 334 11.85 15.69 25.35
N GLY A 335 10.55 15.67 25.01
CA GLY A 335 10.03 16.21 23.77
C GLY A 335 10.68 15.57 22.55
N ARG A 336 10.98 16.38 21.55
CA ARG A 336 11.58 15.95 20.29
C ARG A 336 12.90 15.20 20.44
N ALA A 337 13.72 15.56 21.43
CA ALA A 337 15.04 14.96 21.63
C ALA A 337 14.97 13.45 21.91
N ASP A 338 13.86 12.97 22.45
CA ASP A 338 13.64 11.54 22.70
C ASP A 338 13.45 10.73 21.40
N LEU A 339 13.14 11.38 20.27
CA LEU A 339 13.09 10.73 18.96
C LEU A 339 14.37 10.92 18.14
N GLU A 340 15.27 11.79 18.59
CA GLU A 340 16.51 12.17 17.89
C GLU A 340 17.77 11.55 18.50
N THR A 341 17.62 10.55 19.37
CA THR A 341 18.78 9.78 19.83
C THR A 341 19.44 9.05 18.66
N PRO A 342 20.76 8.80 18.71
CA PRO A 342 21.47 8.11 17.62
C PRO A 342 20.82 6.79 17.23
N GLU A 343 20.34 6.01 18.20
CA GLU A 343 19.70 4.72 17.97
C GLU A 343 18.33 4.84 17.28
N MET A 344 17.56 5.89 17.59
CA MET A 344 16.30 6.16 16.91
C MET A 344 16.56 6.65 15.49
N VAL A 345 17.47 7.61 15.31
CA VAL A 345 17.86 8.14 14.00
C VAL A 345 18.36 7.03 13.07
N ASP A 346 19.18 6.10 13.55
CA ASP A 346 19.67 4.96 12.77
C ASP A 346 18.54 4.02 12.33
N MET A 347 17.64 3.65 13.25
CA MET A 347 16.45 2.84 12.94
C MET A 347 15.58 3.51 11.87
N PHE A 348 15.28 4.78 12.08
CA PHE A 348 14.48 5.60 11.19
C PHE A 348 15.14 5.74 9.80
N ALA A 349 16.45 5.95 9.74
CA ALA A 349 17.18 6.01 8.48
C ALA A 349 17.18 4.66 7.76
N ARG A 350 17.39 3.56 8.48
CA ARG A 350 17.40 2.20 7.93
C ARG A 350 16.07 1.81 7.30
N GLU A 351 14.95 2.16 7.92
CA GLU A 351 13.62 1.83 7.40
C GLU A 351 13.10 2.86 6.39
N GLY A 352 13.43 4.14 6.57
CA GLY A 352 12.74 5.25 5.91
C GLY A 352 13.47 5.85 4.70
N VAL A 353 14.74 5.55 4.47
CA VAL A 353 15.53 6.14 3.37
C VAL A 353 15.46 5.25 2.12
N LEU A 354 14.68 5.70 1.14
CA LEU A 354 14.59 5.07 -0.18
C LEU A 354 15.80 5.47 -1.05
N GLY A 355 16.11 4.64 -2.05
CA GLY A 355 17.29 4.71 -2.92
C GLY A 355 18.52 4.00 -2.34
N GLY A 356 18.44 3.50 -1.11
CA GLY A 356 19.52 2.80 -0.40
C GLY A 356 19.45 1.27 -0.45
N PHE A 357 18.36 0.69 -0.95
CA PHE A 357 18.12 -0.75 -0.93
C PHE A 357 18.58 -1.45 -2.20
N GLY A 358 18.62 -0.74 -3.32
CA GLY A 358 19.05 -1.27 -4.60
C GLY A 358 18.70 -0.35 -5.77
N VAL A 359 18.76 -0.88 -6.99
CA VAL A 359 18.44 -0.14 -8.21
C VAL A 359 17.37 -0.91 -8.98
N PRO A 360 16.23 -0.28 -9.32
CA PRO A 360 15.19 -0.91 -10.14
C PRO A 360 15.75 -1.42 -11.47
N ASN A 361 15.47 -2.69 -11.79
CA ASN A 361 15.90 -3.34 -13.04
C ASN A 361 14.80 -3.42 -14.12
N MET A 362 13.70 -2.71 -13.88
CA MET A 362 12.52 -2.53 -14.72
C MET A 362 12.31 -1.04 -15.00
N PRO A 363 11.52 -0.66 -16.01
CA PRO A 363 11.09 0.72 -16.17
C PRO A 363 10.26 1.16 -14.95
N VAL A 364 10.38 2.43 -14.56
CA VAL A 364 9.59 3.06 -13.50
C VAL A 364 8.96 4.34 -14.03
N PHE A 365 7.69 4.55 -13.73
CA PHE A 365 7.02 5.82 -13.89
C PHE A 365 6.80 6.45 -12.52
N LEU A 366 7.48 7.56 -12.27
CA LEU A 366 7.36 8.32 -11.03
C LEU A 366 6.56 9.59 -11.30
N TYR A 367 5.65 9.97 -10.39
CA TYR A 367 4.90 11.21 -10.49
C TYR A 367 4.72 11.88 -9.12
N GLN A 368 4.91 13.20 -9.06
CA GLN A 368 4.85 13.97 -7.82
C GLN A 368 4.27 15.36 -8.07
N ALA A 369 3.44 15.86 -7.16
CA ALA A 369 3.10 17.27 -7.09
C ALA A 369 4.33 18.10 -6.67
N VAL A 370 4.58 19.20 -7.36
CA VAL A 370 5.66 20.13 -7.01
C VAL A 370 5.34 20.87 -5.70
N GLN A 371 4.05 21.09 -5.40
CA GLN A 371 3.57 21.76 -4.20
C GLN A 371 3.11 20.78 -3.12
N ASP A 372 3.60 19.53 -3.16
CA ASP A 372 3.27 18.51 -2.18
C ASP A 372 3.67 18.95 -0.76
N GLU A 373 2.66 19.07 0.10
CA GLU A 373 2.78 19.57 1.47
C GLU A 373 3.20 18.49 2.48
N MET A 374 3.18 17.20 2.09
CA MET A 374 3.52 16.07 2.95
C MET A 374 4.89 15.48 2.59
N ALA A 375 5.21 15.45 1.30
CA ALA A 375 6.41 14.86 0.73
C ALA A 375 7.10 15.88 -0.19
N PRO A 376 8.03 16.70 0.34
CA PRO A 376 8.67 17.76 -0.41
C PRO A 376 9.30 17.26 -1.71
N ILE A 377 9.00 17.94 -2.82
CA ILE A 377 9.44 17.56 -4.17
C ILE A 377 10.96 17.33 -4.28
N GLN A 378 11.76 18.05 -3.49
CA GLN A 378 13.22 17.91 -3.49
C GLN A 378 13.68 16.50 -3.09
N ASP A 379 12.96 15.83 -2.19
CA ASP A 379 13.32 14.49 -1.75
C ASP A 379 13.11 13.48 -2.90
N SER A 380 12.03 13.64 -3.65
CA SER A 380 11.75 12.85 -4.86
C SER A 380 12.70 13.19 -6.01
N ASP A 381 13.03 14.47 -6.22
CA ASP A 381 14.07 14.90 -7.18
C ASP A 381 15.41 14.23 -6.86
N ASN A 382 15.83 14.22 -5.58
CA ASN A 382 17.08 13.60 -5.13
C ASN A 382 17.09 12.08 -5.33
N LEU A 383 15.97 11.40 -5.02
CA LEU A 383 15.81 9.96 -5.23
C LEU A 383 15.96 9.61 -6.71
N VAL A 384 15.25 10.33 -7.59
CA VAL A 384 15.32 10.12 -9.04
C VAL A 384 16.74 10.36 -9.54
N ASP A 385 17.36 11.50 -9.21
CA ASP A 385 18.72 11.81 -9.64
C ASP A 385 19.73 10.73 -9.20
N TRP A 386 19.60 10.26 -7.95
CA TRP A 386 20.43 9.18 -7.42
C TRP A 386 20.24 7.88 -8.20
N LEU A 387 19.01 7.35 -8.29
CA LEU A 387 18.72 6.09 -8.99
C LEU A 387 19.12 6.15 -10.46
N CYS A 388 18.89 7.28 -11.12
CA CYS A 388 19.30 7.52 -12.50
C CYS A 388 20.82 7.50 -12.67
N SER A 389 21.58 8.04 -11.71
CA SER A 389 23.04 7.94 -11.69
C SER A 389 23.54 6.49 -11.55
N GLN A 390 22.72 5.62 -10.95
CA GLN A 390 23.00 4.18 -10.81
C GLN A 390 22.49 3.34 -11.99
N GLY A 391 21.89 3.95 -13.01
CA GLY A 391 21.45 3.29 -14.24
C GLY A 391 19.98 2.85 -14.26
N ALA A 392 19.14 3.35 -13.34
CA ALA A 392 17.70 3.13 -13.38
C ALA A 392 17.06 3.69 -14.68
N ARG A 393 15.84 3.23 -14.96
CA ARG A 393 15.04 3.66 -16.11
C ARG A 393 13.76 4.35 -15.65
N ILE A 394 13.81 5.67 -15.44
CA ILE A 394 12.73 6.41 -14.82
C ILE A 394 12.16 7.45 -15.77
N LEU A 395 10.85 7.41 -16.02
CA LEU A 395 10.10 8.57 -16.49
C LEU A 395 9.52 9.27 -15.25
N TYR A 396 9.95 10.50 -14.99
CA TYR A 396 9.53 11.27 -13.84
C TYR A 396 8.68 12.47 -14.26
N HIS A 397 7.42 12.51 -13.85
CA HIS A 397 6.53 13.65 -14.06
C HIS A 397 6.41 14.51 -12.79
N ARG A 398 6.78 15.78 -12.92
CA ARG A 398 6.62 16.80 -11.88
C ARG A 398 5.38 17.63 -12.19
N ASN A 399 4.30 17.46 -11.44
CA ASN A 399 3.06 18.20 -11.68
C ASN A 399 3.06 19.54 -10.94
N HIS A 400 2.97 20.64 -11.68
CA HIS A 400 2.96 22.00 -11.12
C HIS A 400 1.58 22.43 -10.58
N TRP A 401 0.59 21.54 -10.63
CA TRP A 401 -0.76 21.79 -10.15
C TRP A 401 -1.15 20.86 -9.00
N GLY A 402 -1.67 21.43 -7.91
CA GLY A 402 -2.18 20.72 -6.74
C GLY A 402 -1.10 20.31 -5.72
N GLY A 403 -1.55 19.83 -4.57
CA GLY A 403 -0.74 19.24 -3.50
C GLY A 403 -0.79 17.71 -3.46
N HIS A 404 -0.47 17.13 -2.31
CA HIS A 404 -0.35 15.67 -2.13
C HIS A 404 -1.64 14.93 -2.49
N ASN A 405 -2.79 15.38 -2.01
CA ASN A 405 -4.07 14.70 -2.28
C ASN A 405 -4.60 14.98 -3.70
N ASP A 406 -4.26 16.12 -4.28
CA ASP A 406 -4.66 16.44 -5.66
C ASP A 406 -3.94 15.53 -6.66
N GLU A 407 -2.65 15.24 -6.44
CA GLU A 407 -1.86 14.39 -7.34
C GLU A 407 -2.29 12.92 -7.33
N LEU A 408 -2.91 12.43 -6.25
CA LEU A 408 -3.56 11.11 -6.21
C LEU A 408 -4.61 11.00 -7.34
N THR A 409 -5.32 12.09 -7.61
CA THR A 409 -6.34 12.14 -8.66
C THR A 409 -5.75 12.57 -10.00
N ASN A 410 -4.91 13.62 -10.03
CA ASN A 410 -4.34 14.19 -11.26
C ASN A 410 -3.33 13.25 -11.95
N GLY A 411 -2.60 12.44 -11.19
CA GLY A 411 -1.62 11.49 -11.70
C GLY A 411 -2.21 10.16 -12.16
N ARG A 412 -3.41 9.81 -11.68
CA ARG A 412 -4.02 8.49 -11.84
C ARG A 412 -4.09 8.01 -13.28
N GLN A 413 -4.60 8.85 -14.19
CA GLN A 413 -4.74 8.44 -15.59
C GLN A 413 -3.39 8.12 -16.22
N ARG A 414 -2.37 8.96 -15.95
CA ARG A 414 -1.02 8.77 -16.47
C ARG A 414 -0.39 7.49 -15.91
N ALA A 415 -0.62 7.19 -14.64
CA ALA A 415 -0.19 5.93 -14.04
C ALA A 415 -0.86 4.73 -14.73
N LEU A 416 -2.18 4.77 -14.93
CA LEU A 416 -2.91 3.73 -15.65
C LEU A 416 -2.46 3.58 -17.12
N ASP A 417 -2.16 4.67 -17.81
CA ASP A 417 -1.68 4.64 -19.19
C ASP A 417 -0.29 4.02 -19.29
N TYR A 418 0.64 4.41 -18.41
CA TYR A 418 1.93 3.75 -18.27
C TYR A 418 1.79 2.25 -17.93
N LEU A 419 0.92 1.90 -16.98
CA LEU A 419 0.66 0.52 -16.60
C LEU A 419 0.09 -0.30 -17.77
N GLY A 420 -0.79 0.31 -18.57
CA GLY A 420 -1.29 -0.29 -19.81
C GLY A 420 -0.19 -0.50 -20.84
N ASP A 421 0.79 0.40 -20.93
CA ASP A 421 1.90 0.22 -21.85
C ASP A 421 2.79 -0.96 -21.47
N VAL A 422 3.06 -1.17 -20.18
CA VAL A 422 3.89 -2.30 -19.73
C VAL A 422 3.12 -3.62 -19.65
N LEU A 423 1.84 -3.62 -19.27
CA LEU A 423 1.01 -4.82 -19.15
C LEU A 423 0.37 -5.24 -20.49
N ASP A 424 -0.19 -4.29 -21.24
CA ASP A 424 -0.96 -4.54 -22.46
C ASP A 424 -0.19 -4.23 -23.74
N GLY A 425 0.81 -3.34 -23.68
CA GLY A 425 1.49 -2.83 -24.87
C GLY A 425 0.66 -1.79 -25.62
N SER A 426 -0.13 -0.97 -24.90
CA SER A 426 -1.01 0.04 -25.51
C SER A 426 -0.27 1.17 -26.24
N ASN A 427 1.00 1.43 -25.88
CA ASN A 427 1.85 2.50 -26.43
C ASN A 427 1.20 3.90 -26.39
N VAL A 428 0.52 4.24 -25.29
CA VAL A 428 -0.15 5.53 -25.07
C VAL A 428 0.85 6.59 -24.59
N LEU A 429 1.79 6.20 -23.73
CA LEU A 429 2.72 7.07 -23.05
C LEU A 429 4.16 6.74 -23.50
N SER A 430 4.93 7.78 -23.83
CA SER A 430 6.32 7.63 -24.24
C SER A 430 7.23 7.72 -23.03
N PHE A 431 7.98 6.65 -22.72
CA PHE A 431 8.99 6.61 -21.66
C PHE A 431 10.35 6.12 -22.21
N PRO A 432 11.48 6.53 -21.60
CA PRO A 432 12.79 6.26 -22.16
C PRO A 432 13.10 4.75 -22.20
N PRO A 433 13.64 4.23 -23.33
CA PRO A 433 14.06 2.84 -23.41
C PRO A 433 15.31 2.56 -22.55
N THR A 434 16.09 3.59 -22.23
CA THR A 434 17.28 3.56 -21.37
C THR A 434 17.46 4.91 -20.67
N GLY A 435 17.97 4.89 -19.44
CA GLY A 435 18.19 6.11 -18.65
C GLY A 435 16.89 6.75 -18.21
N CYS A 436 16.98 8.01 -17.78
CA CYS A 436 15.88 8.73 -17.17
C CYS A 436 15.46 9.99 -17.93
N GLN A 437 14.21 10.38 -17.74
CA GLN A 437 13.63 11.59 -18.29
C GLN A 437 12.72 12.25 -17.26
N THR A 438 13.03 13.50 -16.89
CA THR A 438 12.16 14.33 -16.05
C THR A 438 11.34 15.28 -16.92
N VAL A 439 10.03 15.32 -16.70
CA VAL A 439 9.07 16.13 -17.44
C VAL A 439 8.26 16.98 -16.46
N ASN A 440 8.31 18.29 -16.62
CA ASN A 440 7.39 19.19 -15.92
C ASN A 440 6.05 19.18 -16.65
N VAL A 441 4.98 18.90 -15.90
CA VAL A 441 3.61 18.81 -16.42
C VAL A 441 2.69 19.73 -15.62
N THR A 442 1.52 20.02 -16.18
CA THR A 442 0.47 20.79 -15.51
C THR A 442 -0.85 20.10 -15.81
N PHE A 443 -1.20 19.13 -14.96
CA PHE A 443 -2.44 18.37 -15.09
C PHE A 443 -3.36 18.69 -13.92
N MET A 444 -4.58 19.06 -14.26
CA MET A 444 -5.70 19.16 -13.34
C MET A 444 -6.77 18.19 -13.85
N GLN A 445 -7.12 17.17 -13.05
CA GLN A 445 -8.27 16.34 -13.35
C GLN A 445 -9.52 17.22 -13.22
N ASP A 446 -10.30 17.30 -14.28
CA ASP A 446 -11.60 17.97 -14.25
C ASP A 446 -12.55 17.15 -13.35
N PRO A 447 -12.97 17.68 -12.17
CA PRO A 447 -13.80 16.93 -11.24
C PRO A 447 -15.20 16.62 -11.79
N SER A 448 -15.60 17.27 -12.89
CA SER A 448 -16.87 16.99 -13.58
C SER A 448 -16.78 15.84 -14.58
N LYS A 449 -15.57 15.37 -14.91
CA LYS A 449 -15.36 14.27 -15.85
C LYS A 449 -15.04 12.99 -15.09
N PRO A 450 -15.60 11.84 -15.52
CA PRO A 450 -15.18 10.57 -14.99
C PRO A 450 -13.67 10.40 -15.20
N ILE A 451 -13.03 9.75 -14.23
CA ILE A 451 -11.65 9.30 -14.37
C ILE A 451 -11.73 8.05 -15.27
N VAL A 452 -11.32 8.16 -16.54
CA VAL A 452 -11.64 7.17 -17.60
C VAL A 452 -10.57 6.11 -17.80
#